data_AF-A0A0C1JW95-F1
#
_entry.id   AF-A0A0C1JW95-F1
#
_cell.length_a   1.000
_cell.length_b   1.000
_cell.length_c   1.000
_cell.angle_alpha   90.00
_cell.angle_beta   90.00
_cell.angle_gamma   90.00
#
_symmetry.space_group_name_H-M   'P 1'
#
loop_
_entity.id
_entity.type
_entity.pdbx_description
1 polymer ?
#
loop_
_entity_poly.entity_id
_entity_poly.type
_entity_poly.pdbx_seq_one_letter_code
_entity_poly.pdbx_strand_id
1 'polypeptide(L)'
;MRNFLYIFFLFSIGSCLQATEEPVGLANFNSSQEALIGEQNIATLGGEPSAMVDGCVNVITGTFIDSAIDVWSPGPDPLYIERIYTHTSGWNINEPDNVEMLGGSLNRVVHEEKGMKTLYTNTLIGRTLFINATNYSQGLTNCSKGFISGKSNPHNLQMQIISPKPGTFAVYLRDGSKSLKYFGSSHRTRLSLTEIRSQDGLTYEQKPYGIKTQYTYQKSPLGWKIDEISNTNSLQQDLGKIHFEYDNFKLNPRMVAYANQDKSGSCAYLFSNYPARHDLHQVISTNAPKICYSYDDTTHRMKQKALPNGRCKQIEYYDETNPYAYTKKPLTFYDGCTSPYERVSCLKAAVGTDQTLHPTHRFYYEVNFINRKSRIYSYPGGTTRVLDLHNQETRYHYDSKRRLTGIDKLLDANLYRTQSFFWSSLPHLEGCLTTKTLQDGQGNLLSSRYYDYDKNGNIKHEWLLGNLTGNAKGPVLNKEGIPVAGQYDSYIRTYEYSDDGYNHLLREQDGCKEIVYVYYPKSALL
;
A
#
# COMPACT_ATOMS: atom_id res chain seq x y z
N MET A 1 -34.00 80.70 -40.69
CA MET A 1 -33.14 79.96 -41.64
C MET A 1 -31.80 79.75 -40.99
N ARG A 2 -31.38 78.47 -40.92
CA ARG A 2 -30.04 77.86 -40.69
C ARG A 2 -28.88 78.80 -40.29
N ASN A 3 -27.96 78.48 -39.39
CA ASN A 3 -27.54 77.24 -38.72
C ASN A 3 -26.46 77.64 -37.69
N PHE A 4 -26.32 76.85 -36.61
CA PHE A 4 -25.16 76.77 -35.68
C PHE A 4 -24.72 78.10 -35.02
N LEU A 5 -24.65 78.25 -33.69
CA LEU A 5 -23.81 77.50 -32.75
C LEU A 5 -24.17 77.95 -31.31
N TYR A 6 -23.90 77.06 -30.35
CA TYR A 6 -23.94 77.21 -28.88
C TYR A 6 -25.31 77.27 -28.18
N ILE A 7 -25.51 76.45 -27.13
CA ILE A 7 -25.40 76.86 -25.71
C ILE A 7 -25.93 75.72 -24.78
N PHE A 8 -25.09 75.40 -23.78
CA PHE A 8 -25.27 74.97 -22.38
C PHE A 8 -26.38 74.01 -21.88
N PHE A 9 -25.88 73.06 -21.06
CA PHE A 9 -26.36 72.52 -19.77
C PHE A 9 -27.80 72.01 -19.62
N LEU A 10 -27.95 70.73 -19.21
CA LEU A 10 -28.70 70.31 -18.01
C LEU A 10 -28.56 68.79 -17.75
N PHE A 11 -28.12 68.49 -16.51
CA PHE A 11 -28.61 67.46 -15.58
C PHE A 11 -28.56 65.95 -15.92
N SER A 12 -27.68 65.28 -15.15
CA SER A 12 -27.94 64.11 -14.29
C SER A 12 -28.85 62.97 -14.81
N ILE A 13 -28.24 61.79 -14.98
CA ILE A 13 -28.48 60.56 -14.19
C ILE A 13 -27.19 59.74 -14.34
N GLY A 14 -26.39 59.69 -13.27
CA GLY A 14 -25.25 58.79 -13.18
C GLY A 14 -25.73 57.40 -12.82
N SER A 15 -25.69 56.47 -13.78
CA SER A 15 -25.89 55.05 -13.52
C SER A 15 -24.67 54.53 -12.76
N CYS A 16 -24.79 54.47 -11.44
CA CYS A 16 -23.87 53.75 -10.59
C CYS A 16 -23.97 52.26 -10.96
N LEU A 17 -22.94 51.70 -11.60
CA LEU A 17 -22.74 50.26 -11.68
C LEU A 17 -22.40 49.78 -10.26
N GLN A 18 -23.43 49.59 -9.43
CA GLN A 18 -23.35 48.75 -8.26
C GLN A 18 -23.27 47.31 -8.76
N ALA A 19 -22.07 46.74 -8.67
CA ALA A 19 -21.89 45.31 -8.62
C ALA A 19 -22.74 44.81 -7.45
N THR A 20 -23.87 44.16 -7.78
CA THR A 20 -24.60 43.36 -6.81
C THR A 20 -23.73 42.15 -6.50
N GLU A 21 -22.95 42.27 -5.44
CA GLU A 21 -22.47 41.14 -4.65
C GLU A 21 -23.70 40.40 -4.14
N GLU A 22 -24.25 39.51 -4.94
CA GLU A 22 -24.98 38.39 -4.37
C GLU A 22 -23.95 37.47 -3.71
N PRO A 23 -24.09 37.16 -2.42
CA PRO A 23 -23.24 36.17 -1.81
C PRO A 23 -23.55 34.86 -2.51
N VAL A 24 -22.64 34.40 -3.36
CA VAL A 24 -22.61 33.00 -3.76
C VAL A 24 -22.42 32.25 -2.47
N GLY A 25 -23.54 31.79 -1.92
CA GLY A 25 -23.56 30.96 -0.74
C GLY A 25 -22.58 29.85 -0.99
N LEU A 26 -21.51 29.84 -0.19
CA LEU A 26 -20.81 28.63 0.18
C LEU A 26 -21.89 27.71 0.75
N ALA A 27 -22.58 26.98 -0.13
CA ALA A 27 -23.26 25.78 0.23
C ALA A 27 -22.14 24.91 0.78
N ASN A 28 -22.06 24.90 2.11
CA ASN A 28 -21.35 23.91 2.89
C ASN A 28 -21.86 22.55 2.40
N PHE A 29 -21.24 22.02 1.34
CA PHE A 29 -21.20 20.60 1.07
C PHE A 29 -20.30 19.97 2.13
N ASN A 30 -20.76 20.04 3.37
CA ASN A 30 -20.52 19.01 4.36
C ASN A 30 -21.36 17.80 3.94
N SER A 31 -21.14 17.26 2.73
CA SER A 31 -21.29 15.82 2.58
C SER A 31 -20.17 15.28 3.45
N SER A 32 -20.53 14.50 4.46
CA SER A 32 -19.60 13.71 5.25
C SER A 32 -18.50 13.22 4.32
N GLN A 33 -17.30 13.80 4.45
CA GLN A 33 -16.11 13.19 3.89
C GLN A 33 -16.13 11.80 4.51
N GLU A 34 -16.56 10.79 3.75
CA GLU A 34 -16.19 9.44 4.03
C GLU A 34 -14.68 9.49 4.04
N ALA A 35 -14.11 9.61 5.24
CA ALA A 35 -12.73 9.34 5.46
C ALA A 35 -12.57 7.92 4.91
N LEU A 36 -11.98 7.83 3.72
CA LEU A 36 -11.54 6.58 3.15
C LEU A 36 -10.39 6.13 4.03
N ILE A 37 -10.80 5.56 5.15
CA ILE A 37 -9.95 4.78 6.00
C ILE A 37 -9.73 3.51 5.19
N GLY A 38 -8.64 3.49 4.43
CA GLY A 38 -8.11 2.24 3.93
C GLY A 38 -7.88 1.32 5.12
N GLU A 39 -8.46 0.12 5.07
CA GLU A 39 -8.26 -0.93 6.07
C GLU A 39 -6.76 -1.26 6.24
N GLN A 40 -5.94 -0.94 5.24
CA GLN A 40 -4.49 -1.04 5.27
C GLN A 40 -3.86 0.10 4.47
N ASN A 41 -2.84 0.73 5.05
CA ASN A 41 -2.03 1.67 4.31
C ASN A 41 -0.73 1.04 3.83
N ILE A 42 -0.33 1.41 2.62
CA ILE A 42 0.74 0.84 1.80
C ILE A 42 2.14 0.96 2.47
N ALA A 43 2.22 1.67 3.59
CA ALA A 43 3.44 2.07 4.28
C ALA A 43 4.39 0.93 4.72
N THR A 44 3.92 -0.32 4.74
CA THR A 44 4.51 -1.29 5.67
C THR A 44 4.67 -2.71 5.18
N LEU A 45 4.19 -3.09 3.99
CA LEU A 45 4.14 -4.51 3.59
C LEU A 45 5.41 -5.04 2.91
N GLY A 46 6.39 -4.19 2.58
CA GLY A 46 7.61 -4.69 1.94
C GLY A 46 8.77 -3.71 1.66
N GLY A 47 8.74 -2.46 2.15
CA GLY A 47 9.80 -1.48 1.92
C GLY A 47 10.83 -1.37 3.04
N GLU A 48 11.95 -0.70 2.78
CA GLU A 48 12.79 -0.13 3.84
C GLU A 48 12.35 1.32 4.13
N PRO A 49 12.03 1.70 5.38
CA PRO A 49 11.92 0.86 6.57
C PRO A 49 10.69 -0.05 6.58
N SER A 50 10.87 -1.26 7.10
CA SER A 50 9.78 -2.21 7.29
C SER A 50 9.24 -2.10 8.71
N ALA A 51 7.92 -2.01 8.85
CA ALA A 51 7.25 -2.18 10.14
C ALA A 51 6.52 -3.54 10.22
N MET A 52 6.96 -4.53 9.43
CA MET A 52 6.56 -5.92 9.61
C MET A 52 7.44 -6.61 10.65
N VAL A 53 6.80 -7.24 11.62
CA VAL A 53 7.43 -8.21 12.54
C VAL A 53 7.06 -9.61 12.11
N ASP A 54 8.06 -10.50 12.09
CA ASP A 54 7.93 -11.91 11.70
C ASP A 54 7.25 -12.11 10.32
N GLY A 55 7.39 -11.11 9.44
CA GLY A 55 6.78 -11.06 8.11
C GLY A 55 5.24 -11.03 8.08
N CYS A 56 4.56 -10.92 9.23
CA CYS A 56 3.11 -11.15 9.31
C CYS A 56 2.34 -10.17 10.22
N VAL A 57 3.01 -9.32 10.99
CA VAL A 57 2.32 -8.31 11.83
C VAL A 57 2.85 -6.90 11.52
N ASN A 58 1.94 -6.01 11.13
CA ASN A 58 2.23 -4.59 11.00
C ASN A 58 2.22 -3.92 12.38
N VAL A 59 3.34 -3.37 12.85
CA VAL A 59 3.43 -2.76 14.19
C VAL A 59 2.70 -1.43 14.32
N ILE A 60 2.35 -0.76 13.23
CA ILE A 60 1.63 0.52 13.27
C ILE A 60 0.12 0.26 13.47
N THR A 61 -0.44 -0.67 12.69
CA THR A 61 -1.88 -0.98 12.72
C THR A 61 -2.22 -2.14 13.65
N GLY A 62 -1.27 -3.02 13.94
CA GLY A 62 -1.49 -4.28 14.65
C GLY A 62 -2.11 -5.37 13.78
N THR A 63 -2.10 -5.19 12.45
CA THR A 63 -2.77 -6.08 11.52
C THR A 63 -1.97 -7.35 11.27
N PHE A 64 -2.61 -8.51 11.46
CA PHE A 64 -2.10 -9.80 10.99
C PHE A 64 -2.33 -9.99 9.49
N ILE A 65 -1.31 -10.46 8.80
CA ILE A 65 -1.26 -10.72 7.37
C ILE A 65 -0.60 -12.08 7.12
N ASP A 66 -1.26 -12.94 6.35
CA ASP A 66 -0.65 -14.16 5.81
C ASP A 66 -0.62 -14.02 4.29
N SER A 67 0.52 -14.29 3.65
CA SER A 67 0.60 -14.37 2.20
C SER A 67 1.43 -15.55 1.76
N ALA A 68 1.05 -16.14 0.63
CA ALA A 68 1.79 -17.25 0.03
C ALA A 68 1.57 -17.26 -1.48
N ILE A 69 2.61 -17.63 -2.21
CA ILE A 69 2.51 -18.09 -3.59
C ILE A 69 2.38 -19.61 -3.53
N ASP A 70 1.26 -20.16 -3.99
CA ASP A 70 0.99 -21.60 -3.89
C ASP A 70 1.36 -22.36 -5.17
N VAL A 71 1.20 -21.72 -6.32
CA VAL A 71 1.44 -22.28 -7.66
C VAL A 71 1.87 -21.15 -8.60
N TRP A 72 2.65 -21.44 -9.64
CA TRP A 72 2.92 -20.49 -10.72
C TRP A 72 3.02 -21.19 -12.07
N SER A 73 2.72 -20.46 -13.14
CA SER A 73 2.91 -20.88 -14.52
C SER A 73 4.30 -20.42 -14.99
N PRO A 74 5.19 -21.34 -15.44
CA PRO A 74 6.52 -20.96 -15.89
C PRO A 74 6.45 -20.18 -17.20
N GLY A 75 7.33 -19.19 -17.37
CA GLY A 75 7.40 -18.38 -18.58
C GLY A 75 8.33 -17.19 -18.42
N PRO A 76 8.51 -16.37 -19.49
CA PRO A 76 9.30 -15.14 -19.41
C PRO A 76 8.68 -14.10 -18.47
N ASP A 77 7.36 -14.17 -18.26
CA ASP A 77 6.63 -13.42 -17.22
C ASP A 77 5.68 -14.42 -16.53
N PRO A 78 6.16 -15.10 -15.47
CA PRO A 78 5.38 -16.12 -14.79
C PRO A 78 4.09 -15.55 -14.19
N LEU A 79 3.00 -16.29 -14.33
CA LEU A 79 1.77 -16.00 -13.62
C LEU A 79 1.78 -16.71 -12.27
N TYR A 80 1.45 -16.01 -11.19
CA TYR A 80 1.44 -16.57 -9.84
C TYR A 80 0.02 -16.76 -9.36
N ILE A 81 -0.25 -17.90 -8.73
CA ILE A 81 -1.36 -18.05 -7.81
C ILE A 81 -0.88 -17.65 -6.42
N GLU A 82 -1.39 -16.52 -5.96
CA GLU A 82 -1.14 -15.97 -4.65
C GLU A 82 -2.43 -15.84 -3.85
N ARG A 83 -2.28 -16.10 -2.55
CA ARG A 83 -3.32 -15.84 -1.58
C ARG A 83 -2.81 -14.92 -0.50
N ILE A 84 -3.69 -14.06 -0.05
CA ILE A 84 -3.41 -13.06 0.97
C ILE A 84 -4.58 -13.03 1.92
N TYR A 85 -4.29 -13.27 3.18
CA TYR A 85 -5.21 -13.05 4.28
C TYR A 85 -4.88 -11.74 4.96
N THR A 86 -5.92 -11.00 5.26
CA THR A 86 -5.85 -9.94 6.26
C THR A 86 -7.01 -10.10 7.22
N HIS A 87 -6.80 -9.90 8.51
CA HIS A 87 -7.91 -10.08 9.46
C HIS A 87 -9.03 -9.04 9.27
N THR A 88 -8.75 -7.91 8.62
CA THR A 88 -9.72 -6.88 8.23
C THR A 88 -10.55 -7.29 7.01
N SER A 89 -9.91 -7.80 5.96
CA SER A 89 -10.54 -8.00 4.65
C SER A 89 -10.78 -9.47 4.29
N GLY A 90 -10.30 -10.42 5.11
CA GLY A 90 -10.42 -11.85 4.88
C GLY A 90 -9.40 -12.38 3.87
N TRP A 91 -9.74 -13.49 3.21
CA TRP A 91 -8.91 -14.08 2.15
C TRP A 91 -9.20 -13.46 0.80
N ASN A 92 -8.14 -13.10 0.11
CA ASN A 92 -8.12 -12.75 -1.30
C ASN A 92 -7.21 -13.77 -2.01
N ILE A 93 -7.68 -14.37 -3.10
CA ILE A 93 -6.90 -15.33 -3.90
C ILE A 93 -6.96 -14.87 -5.34
N ASN A 94 -5.88 -14.24 -5.80
CA ASN A 94 -5.79 -13.61 -7.12
C ASN A 94 -7.02 -12.76 -7.48
N GLU A 95 -7.71 -12.14 -6.52
CA GLU A 95 -8.81 -11.25 -6.88
C GLU A 95 -8.18 -10.01 -7.52
N PRO A 96 -8.49 -9.71 -8.80
CA PRO A 96 -7.86 -8.60 -9.47
C PRO A 96 -8.29 -7.26 -8.86
N ASP A 97 -7.48 -6.23 -9.11
CA ASP A 97 -7.85 -4.87 -8.75
C ASP A 97 -9.26 -4.53 -9.26
N ASN A 98 -9.96 -3.67 -8.51
CA ASN A 98 -11.24 -3.11 -8.96
C ASN A 98 -11.30 -1.62 -8.70
N VAL A 99 -12.12 -0.93 -9.48
CA VAL A 99 -12.36 0.51 -9.32
C VAL A 99 -13.79 0.75 -8.87
N GLU A 100 -13.93 1.47 -7.76
CA GLU A 100 -15.21 1.90 -7.20
C GLU A 100 -15.43 3.40 -7.45
N MET A 101 -16.65 3.73 -7.85
CA MET A 101 -17.13 5.12 -7.97
C MET A 101 -17.88 5.54 -6.71
N LEU A 102 -17.43 6.60 -6.06
CA LEU A 102 -18.14 7.20 -4.92
C LEU A 102 -19.27 8.10 -5.43
N GLY A 103 -20.51 7.80 -5.04
CA GLY A 103 -21.72 8.43 -5.54
C GLY A 103 -21.66 9.97 -5.60
N GLY A 104 -22.03 10.54 -6.74
CA GLY A 104 -22.08 12.00 -6.95
C GLY A 104 -20.73 12.71 -7.11
N SER A 105 -19.60 12.02 -6.97
CA SER A 105 -18.25 12.60 -7.09
C SER A 105 -17.45 12.05 -8.28
N LEU A 106 -16.45 12.81 -8.74
CA LEU A 106 -15.43 12.33 -9.68
C LEU A 106 -14.35 11.49 -9.01
N ASN A 107 -14.44 11.28 -7.69
CA ASN A 107 -13.45 10.52 -6.95
C ASN A 107 -13.57 9.03 -7.28
N ARG A 108 -12.43 8.34 -7.29
CA ARG A 108 -12.34 6.90 -7.52
C ARG A 108 -11.53 6.25 -6.43
N VAL A 109 -11.97 5.07 -6.01
CA VAL A 109 -11.19 4.22 -5.11
C VAL A 109 -10.71 3.04 -5.93
N VAL A 110 -9.40 2.86 -6.00
CA VAL A 110 -8.83 1.61 -6.50
C VAL A 110 -8.66 0.70 -5.29
N HIS A 111 -9.33 -0.45 -5.33
CA HIS A 111 -9.02 -1.56 -4.44
C HIS A 111 -7.91 -2.34 -5.13
N GLU A 112 -6.68 -2.10 -4.69
CA GLU A 112 -5.49 -2.79 -5.17
C GLU A 112 -5.35 -4.15 -4.46
N GLU A 113 -4.50 -5.01 -5.02
CA GLU A 113 -3.98 -6.22 -4.38
C GLU A 113 -3.73 -6.03 -2.86
N LYS A 114 -3.90 -7.10 -2.07
CA LYS A 114 -3.64 -7.13 -0.62
C LYS A 114 -4.58 -6.26 0.23
N GLY A 115 -5.74 -5.86 -0.30
CA GLY A 115 -6.76 -5.10 0.44
C GLY A 115 -6.44 -3.61 0.58
N MET A 116 -5.53 -3.10 -0.25
CA MET A 116 -5.13 -1.70 -0.27
C MET A 116 -6.19 -0.85 -0.96
N LYS A 117 -6.48 0.34 -0.42
CA LYS A 117 -7.43 1.29 -1.02
C LYS A 117 -6.73 2.61 -1.33
N THR A 118 -6.65 2.95 -2.61
CA THR A 118 -6.03 4.20 -3.08
C THR A 118 -7.11 5.14 -3.61
N LEU A 119 -7.17 6.34 -3.04
CA LEU A 119 -8.15 7.35 -3.43
C LEU A 119 -7.55 8.26 -4.50
N TYR A 120 -8.23 8.35 -5.62
CA TYR A 120 -7.92 9.24 -6.73
C TYR A 120 -8.93 10.39 -6.76
N THR A 121 -8.41 11.60 -6.88
CA THR A 121 -9.23 12.82 -6.93
C THR A 121 -8.85 13.70 -8.09
N ASN A 122 -9.82 14.49 -8.54
CA ASN A 122 -9.66 15.35 -9.70
C ASN A 122 -8.84 16.59 -9.37
N THR A 123 -7.80 16.84 -10.15
CA THR A 123 -7.27 18.19 -10.34
C THR A 123 -8.12 18.86 -11.42
N LEU A 124 -8.47 20.14 -11.28
CA LEU A 124 -9.40 20.90 -12.15
C LEU A 124 -9.07 20.90 -13.68
N ILE A 125 -8.05 20.17 -14.14
CA ILE A 125 -7.49 20.21 -15.48
C ILE A 125 -7.39 18.77 -16.04
N GLY A 126 -8.21 18.47 -17.06
CA GLY A 126 -8.18 17.22 -17.81
C GLY A 126 -8.84 16.05 -17.06
N ARG A 127 -9.39 15.06 -17.77
CA ARG A 127 -10.04 13.87 -17.20
C ARG A 127 -9.05 12.89 -16.52
N THR A 128 -7.97 13.42 -15.97
CA THR A 128 -6.88 12.70 -15.31
C THR A 128 -6.98 12.95 -13.82
N LEU A 129 -7.05 11.88 -13.05
CA LEU A 129 -7.07 11.89 -11.60
C LEU A 129 -5.69 11.47 -11.08
N PHE A 130 -5.30 12.06 -9.95
CA PHE A 130 -4.07 11.73 -9.23
C PHE A 130 -4.42 11.26 -7.82
N ILE A 131 -3.44 10.64 -7.15
CA ILE A 131 -3.59 10.21 -5.77
C ILE A 131 -3.93 11.41 -4.87
N ASN A 132 -4.90 11.22 -3.99
CA ASN A 132 -5.32 12.23 -3.05
C ASN A 132 -4.26 12.45 -1.96
N ALA A 133 -4.08 13.70 -1.53
CA ALA A 133 -3.14 14.05 -0.47
C ALA A 133 -3.41 13.29 0.86
N THR A 134 -4.66 12.90 1.12
CA THR A 134 -5.01 12.12 2.33
C THR A 134 -4.33 10.75 2.37
N ASN A 135 -4.03 10.12 1.23
CA ASN A 135 -3.30 8.85 1.22
C ASN A 135 -1.91 8.97 1.87
N TYR A 136 -1.19 10.08 1.65
CA TYR A 136 0.11 10.34 2.30
C TYR A 136 -0.01 10.60 3.80
N SER A 137 -1.12 11.21 4.25
CA SER A 137 -1.42 11.37 5.68
C SER A 137 -1.75 10.06 6.39
N GLN A 138 -1.94 8.99 5.63
CA GLN A 138 -2.27 7.68 6.16
C GLN A 138 -1.11 6.67 5.98
N GLY A 139 0.06 7.09 5.49
CA GLY A 139 1.26 6.27 5.48
C GLY A 139 1.77 5.92 4.08
N LEU A 140 1.17 6.42 3.00
CA LEU A 140 1.67 6.17 1.66
C LEU A 140 3.09 6.75 1.49
N THR A 141 4.04 5.92 1.04
CA THR A 141 5.45 6.29 0.83
C THR A 141 5.99 5.78 -0.50
N ASN A 142 7.14 6.31 -0.94
CA ASN A 142 7.86 5.82 -2.12
C ASN A 142 8.56 4.46 -1.92
N CYS A 143 8.57 3.94 -0.68
CA CYS A 143 9.16 2.65 -0.34
C CYS A 143 8.12 1.50 -0.38
N SER A 144 6.84 1.85 -0.56
CA SER A 144 5.70 0.97 -0.33
C SER A 144 5.60 -0.25 -1.26
N LYS A 145 6.18 -0.17 -2.46
CA LYS A 145 6.30 -1.31 -3.41
C LYS A 145 7.64 -2.06 -3.29
N GLY A 146 8.39 -1.83 -2.22
CA GLY A 146 9.61 -2.58 -1.87
C GLY A 146 10.94 -1.96 -2.32
N PHE A 147 10.90 -1.02 -3.25
CA PHE A 147 12.09 -0.31 -3.74
C PHE A 147 11.74 1.14 -4.10
N ILE A 148 12.70 2.03 -3.88
CA ILE A 148 12.59 3.45 -4.23
C ILE A 148 12.85 3.59 -5.74
N SER A 149 11.85 3.98 -6.50
CA SER A 149 11.97 4.24 -7.94
C SER A 149 10.85 5.16 -8.43
N GLY A 150 11.13 5.99 -9.42
CA GLY A 150 10.10 6.71 -10.17
C GLY A 150 9.13 5.79 -10.89
N LYS A 151 9.50 4.53 -11.20
CA LYS A 151 8.57 3.55 -11.78
C LYS A 151 7.38 3.25 -10.87
N SER A 152 7.64 3.11 -9.57
CA SER A 152 6.69 2.72 -8.53
C SER A 152 6.28 3.88 -7.61
N ASN A 153 6.84 5.08 -7.81
CA ASN A 153 6.56 6.23 -6.96
C ASN A 153 5.06 6.62 -7.04
N PRO A 154 4.36 6.75 -5.91
CA PRO A 154 2.94 7.11 -5.90
C PRO A 154 2.61 8.43 -6.61
N HIS A 155 3.54 9.39 -6.63
CA HIS A 155 3.37 10.66 -7.35
C HIS A 155 3.26 10.48 -8.88
N ASN A 156 3.72 9.35 -9.42
CA ASN A 156 3.66 9.04 -10.84
C ASN A 156 2.43 8.18 -11.23
N LEU A 157 1.56 7.85 -10.27
CA LEU A 157 0.35 7.09 -10.53
C LEU A 157 -0.75 8.00 -11.08
N GLN A 158 -1.26 7.66 -12.27
CA GLN A 158 -2.25 8.47 -12.97
C GLN A 158 -3.44 7.61 -13.40
N MET A 159 -4.64 8.15 -13.21
CA MET A 159 -5.87 7.50 -13.67
C MET A 159 -6.55 8.37 -14.73
N GLN A 160 -6.92 7.80 -15.87
CA GLN A 160 -7.69 8.46 -16.91
C GLN A 160 -9.07 7.81 -17.02
N ILE A 161 -10.11 8.64 -17.07
CA ILE A 161 -11.49 8.19 -17.29
C ILE A 161 -11.95 8.61 -18.67
N ILE A 162 -12.34 7.63 -19.47
CA ILE A 162 -12.87 7.84 -20.82
C ILE A 162 -14.30 7.31 -20.87
N SER A 163 -15.19 8.02 -21.57
CA SER A 163 -16.53 7.52 -21.87
C SER A 163 -16.55 7.08 -23.34
N PRO A 164 -16.32 5.78 -23.64
CA PRO A 164 -16.23 5.31 -25.01
C PRO A 164 -17.58 5.35 -25.73
N LYS A 165 -18.69 5.23 -24.99
CA LYS A 165 -20.07 5.39 -25.48
C LYS A 165 -20.90 6.15 -24.44
N PRO A 166 -21.96 6.88 -24.84
CA PRO A 166 -22.88 7.50 -23.89
C PRO A 166 -23.35 6.52 -22.82
N GLY A 167 -23.15 6.87 -21.54
CA GLY A 167 -23.52 6.02 -20.39
C GLY A 167 -22.54 4.89 -20.04
N THR A 168 -21.38 4.81 -20.70
CA THR A 168 -20.30 3.86 -20.35
C THR A 168 -19.06 4.62 -19.90
N PHE A 169 -18.24 4.01 -19.07
CA PHE A 169 -16.94 4.54 -18.66
C PHE A 169 -15.91 3.42 -18.69
N ALA A 170 -14.69 3.77 -19.05
CA ALA A 170 -13.53 2.92 -18.94
C ALA A 170 -12.43 3.65 -18.18
N VAL A 171 -11.72 2.92 -17.34
CA VAL A 171 -10.67 3.47 -16.49
C VAL A 171 -9.33 2.92 -16.94
N TYR A 172 -8.35 3.80 -17.09
CA TYR A 172 -6.97 3.47 -17.41
C TYR A 172 -6.09 3.95 -16.26
N LEU A 173 -5.43 3.03 -15.57
CA LEU A 173 -4.45 3.34 -14.53
C LEU A 173 -3.04 3.16 -15.10
N ARG A 174 -2.17 4.15 -14.93
CA ARG A 174 -0.78 4.11 -15.41
C ARG A 174 0.18 4.36 -14.26
N ASP A 175 1.27 3.59 -14.24
CA ASP A 175 2.39 3.83 -13.33
C ASP A 175 3.53 4.62 -13.99
N GLY A 176 4.58 4.92 -13.22
CA GLY A 176 5.76 5.64 -13.71
C GLY A 176 6.63 4.85 -14.68
N SER A 177 6.32 3.57 -14.95
CA SER A 177 6.94 2.77 -16.00
C SER A 177 6.10 2.69 -17.27
N LYS A 178 4.94 3.35 -17.30
CA LYS A 178 3.89 3.21 -18.32
C LYS A 178 3.24 1.83 -18.37
N SER A 179 3.36 1.02 -17.32
CA SER A 179 2.48 -0.13 -17.18
C SER A 179 1.04 0.37 -17.12
N LEU A 180 0.16 -0.28 -17.87
CA LEU A 180 -1.24 0.12 -17.99
C LEU A 180 -2.13 -0.95 -17.38
N LYS A 181 -3.06 -0.56 -16.50
CA LYS A 181 -4.21 -1.38 -16.11
C LYS A 181 -5.47 -0.80 -16.75
N TYR A 182 -6.28 -1.66 -17.36
CA TYR A 182 -7.52 -1.29 -18.01
C TYR A 182 -8.71 -1.97 -17.33
N PHE A 183 -9.67 -1.15 -16.91
CA PHE A 183 -10.93 -1.58 -16.33
C PHE A 183 -12.04 -1.29 -17.35
N GLY A 184 -12.63 -2.36 -17.88
CA GLY A 184 -13.62 -2.31 -18.95
C GLY A 184 -15.01 -1.87 -18.48
N SER A 185 -15.82 -1.36 -19.42
CA SER A 185 -17.20 -0.95 -19.15
C SER A 185 -18.16 -2.14 -19.17
N SER A 186 -18.06 -2.99 -18.18
CA SER A 186 -19.02 -4.03 -17.89
C SER A 186 -18.77 -4.32 -16.42
N HIS A 187 -19.59 -3.86 -15.49
CA HIS A 187 -20.90 -4.43 -15.23
C HIS A 187 -21.71 -3.45 -14.36
N ARG A 188 -22.88 -3.00 -14.84
CA ARG A 188 -23.82 -2.24 -14.00
C ARG A 188 -24.51 -3.19 -13.03
N THR A 189 -23.94 -3.41 -11.86
CA THR A 189 -24.69 -3.96 -10.72
C THR A 189 -25.46 -2.81 -10.08
N ARG A 190 -26.79 -2.78 -10.24
CA ARG A 190 -27.66 -1.79 -9.58
C ARG A 190 -27.78 -2.21 -8.11
N LEU A 191 -26.97 -1.62 -7.22
CA LEU A 191 -26.96 -2.02 -5.81
C LEU A 191 -28.06 -1.35 -4.95
N SER A 192 -28.69 -0.24 -5.37
CA SER A 192 -29.98 0.24 -4.86
C SER A 192 -30.51 1.44 -5.66
N LEU A 193 -31.72 1.93 -5.33
CA LEU A 193 -32.37 3.12 -5.92
C LEU A 193 -31.71 4.46 -5.51
N THR A 194 -30.76 4.47 -4.59
CA THR A 194 -30.13 5.70 -4.05
C THR A 194 -28.60 5.74 -4.13
N GLU A 195 -27.92 4.62 -4.42
CA GLU A 195 -26.47 4.58 -4.66
C GLU A 195 -26.15 3.68 -5.86
N ILE A 196 -25.68 4.28 -6.96
CA ILE A 196 -25.10 3.52 -8.08
C ILE A 196 -23.63 3.28 -7.75
N ARG A 197 -23.32 2.17 -7.06
CA ARG A 197 -21.96 1.64 -6.98
C ARG A 197 -21.73 0.72 -8.18
N SER A 198 -20.97 1.18 -9.17
CA SER A 198 -20.44 0.31 -10.23
C SER A 198 -19.03 -0.11 -9.84
N GLN A 199 -18.80 -1.43 -9.77
CA GLN A 199 -17.46 -2.00 -9.69
C GLN A 199 -17.10 -2.50 -11.08
N ASP A 200 -16.03 -1.94 -11.64
CA ASP A 200 -15.45 -2.42 -12.89
C ASP A 200 -14.20 -3.26 -12.53
N GLY A 201 -14.24 -4.55 -12.89
CA GLY A 201 -13.12 -5.46 -12.69
C GLY A 201 -11.98 -5.20 -13.69
N LEU A 202 -10.75 -5.47 -13.27
CA LEU A 202 -9.57 -5.42 -14.14
C LEU A 202 -9.74 -6.33 -15.34
N THR A 203 -9.66 -5.78 -16.55
CA THR A 203 -9.82 -6.58 -17.79
C THR A 203 -8.48 -7.00 -18.36
N TYR A 204 -7.48 -6.11 -18.34
CA TYR A 204 -6.12 -6.46 -18.68
C TYR A 204 -5.09 -5.52 -18.06
N GLU A 205 -3.88 -6.02 -17.91
CA GLU A 205 -2.66 -5.25 -17.71
C GLU A 205 -1.78 -5.32 -18.96
N GLN A 206 -1.08 -4.24 -19.26
CA GLN A 206 -0.08 -4.21 -20.32
C GLN A 206 1.22 -3.65 -19.77
N LYS A 207 2.26 -4.50 -19.78
CA LYS A 207 3.59 -4.15 -19.31
C LYS A 207 4.35 -3.37 -20.39
N PRO A 208 5.30 -2.49 -20.02
CA PRO A 208 6.03 -1.65 -20.96
C PRO A 208 6.96 -2.42 -21.92
N TYR A 209 7.27 -3.68 -21.63
CA TYR A 209 8.01 -4.58 -22.52
C TYR A 209 7.11 -5.41 -23.45
N GLY A 210 5.80 -5.15 -23.47
CA GLY A 210 4.87 -5.67 -24.48
C GLY A 210 4.06 -6.90 -24.08
N ILE A 211 4.27 -7.47 -22.89
CA ILE A 211 3.41 -8.55 -22.37
C ILE A 211 2.08 -7.96 -21.91
N LYS A 212 1.00 -8.66 -22.24
CA LYS A 212 -0.36 -8.34 -21.84
C LYS A 212 -0.94 -9.48 -21.02
N THR A 213 -1.34 -9.17 -19.79
CA THR A 213 -2.03 -10.08 -18.88
C THR A 213 -3.52 -9.81 -18.98
N GLN A 214 -4.33 -10.81 -19.31
CA GLN A 214 -5.76 -10.69 -19.53
C GLN A 214 -6.54 -11.47 -18.48
N TYR A 215 -7.64 -10.90 -17.99
CA TYR A 215 -8.47 -11.48 -16.93
C TYR A 215 -9.88 -11.71 -17.48
N THR A 216 -10.39 -12.93 -17.30
CA THR A 216 -11.78 -13.28 -17.62
C THR A 216 -12.54 -13.62 -16.36
N TYR A 217 -13.87 -13.47 -16.42
CA TYR A 217 -14.74 -13.67 -15.28
C TYR A 217 -15.96 -14.51 -15.66
N GLN A 218 -16.41 -15.32 -14.71
CA GLN A 218 -17.65 -16.10 -14.80
C GLN A 218 -18.67 -15.63 -13.76
N LYS A 219 -19.95 -15.68 -14.13
CA LYS A 219 -21.05 -15.26 -13.25
C LYS A 219 -21.45 -16.39 -12.32
N SER A 220 -21.40 -16.16 -11.01
CA SER A 220 -21.90 -17.07 -9.99
C SER A 220 -23.11 -16.48 -9.23
N PRO A 221 -23.89 -17.29 -8.50
CA PRO A 221 -24.97 -16.78 -7.64
C PRO A 221 -24.50 -15.81 -6.55
N LEU A 222 -23.22 -15.83 -6.18
CA LEU A 222 -22.61 -14.97 -5.15
C LEU A 222 -21.89 -13.73 -5.74
N GLY A 223 -21.93 -13.56 -7.07
CA GLY A 223 -21.21 -12.49 -7.77
C GLY A 223 -20.30 -13.01 -8.88
N TRP A 224 -19.54 -12.10 -9.48
CA TRP A 224 -18.53 -12.45 -10.49
C TRP A 224 -17.30 -13.05 -9.82
N LYS A 225 -16.75 -14.09 -10.44
CA LYS A 225 -15.51 -14.75 -10.00
C LYS A 225 -14.54 -14.79 -11.16
N ILE A 226 -13.25 -14.74 -10.86
CA ILE A 226 -12.21 -14.90 -11.87
C ILE A 226 -12.34 -16.29 -12.53
N ASP A 227 -12.10 -16.39 -13.82
CA ASP A 227 -12.21 -17.63 -14.58
C ASP A 227 -10.85 -18.04 -15.15
N GLU A 228 -10.15 -17.08 -15.76
CA GLU A 228 -8.80 -17.29 -16.29
C GLU A 228 -7.95 -16.02 -16.15
N ILE A 229 -6.65 -16.22 -15.90
CA ILE A 229 -5.59 -15.23 -16.11
C ILE A 229 -4.70 -15.75 -17.22
N SER A 230 -4.43 -14.95 -18.25
CA SER A 230 -3.60 -15.37 -19.39
C SER A 230 -2.57 -14.32 -19.77
N ASN A 231 -1.36 -14.76 -20.11
CA ASN A 231 -0.29 -13.89 -20.60
C ASN A 231 -0.09 -14.07 -22.11
N THR A 232 -0.02 -12.96 -22.83
CA THR A 232 0.29 -12.93 -24.26
C THR A 232 1.41 -11.94 -24.55
N ASN A 233 2.27 -12.25 -25.53
CA ASN A 233 3.28 -11.29 -25.99
C ASN A 233 2.72 -10.33 -27.06
N SER A 234 3.57 -9.41 -27.53
CA SER A 234 3.22 -8.45 -28.59
C SER A 234 2.83 -9.09 -29.93
N LEU A 235 3.25 -10.33 -30.17
CA LEU A 235 2.90 -11.15 -31.33
C LEU A 235 1.62 -11.98 -31.12
N GLN A 236 0.91 -11.78 -30.00
CA GLN A 236 -0.28 -12.54 -29.60
C GLN A 236 -0.01 -14.04 -29.36
N GLN A 237 1.24 -14.42 -29.08
CA GLN A 237 1.57 -15.78 -28.67
C GLN A 237 1.24 -15.96 -27.19
N ASP A 238 0.62 -17.10 -26.85
CA ASP A 238 0.31 -17.52 -25.48
C ASP A 238 1.59 -17.86 -24.73
N LEU A 239 1.77 -17.25 -23.56
CA LEU A 239 2.94 -17.42 -22.69
C LEU A 239 2.65 -18.23 -21.44
N GLY A 240 1.37 -18.46 -21.11
CA GLY A 240 0.97 -19.12 -19.87
C GLY A 240 -0.41 -18.68 -19.42
N LYS A 241 -1.11 -19.58 -18.73
CA LYS A 241 -2.48 -19.37 -18.26
C LYS A 241 -2.70 -19.99 -16.90
N ILE A 242 -3.57 -19.37 -16.11
CA ILE A 242 -4.11 -19.97 -14.90
C ILE A 242 -5.63 -20.03 -15.01
N HIS A 243 -6.19 -21.23 -14.87
CA HIS A 243 -7.63 -21.46 -14.90
C HIS A 243 -8.18 -21.77 -13.51
N PHE A 244 -9.38 -21.27 -13.21
CA PHE A 244 -10.07 -21.44 -11.93
C PHE A 244 -11.36 -22.25 -12.07
N GLU A 245 -11.43 -23.36 -11.36
CA GLU A 245 -12.65 -24.17 -11.22
C GLU A 245 -13.30 -23.95 -9.86
N TYR A 246 -14.63 -23.86 -9.84
CA TYR A 246 -15.41 -23.67 -8.62
C TYR A 246 -16.43 -24.80 -8.48
N ASP A 247 -16.39 -25.48 -7.33
CA ASP A 247 -17.44 -26.42 -6.96
C ASP A 247 -18.72 -25.66 -6.59
N ASN A 248 -19.85 -26.37 -6.44
CA ASN A 248 -21.09 -25.74 -5.99
C ASN A 248 -20.93 -25.20 -4.56
N PHE A 249 -20.75 -23.87 -4.46
CA PHE A 249 -20.46 -23.16 -3.21
C PHE A 249 -21.47 -23.39 -2.09
N LYS A 250 -22.72 -23.78 -2.42
CA LYS A 250 -23.73 -24.08 -1.41
C LYS A 250 -23.54 -25.44 -0.72
N LEU A 251 -22.88 -26.38 -1.40
CA LEU A 251 -22.70 -27.75 -0.91
C LEU A 251 -21.28 -27.96 -0.40
N ASN A 252 -20.29 -27.52 -1.17
CA ASN A 252 -18.86 -27.60 -0.83
C ASN A 252 -18.16 -26.38 -1.46
N PRO A 253 -17.89 -25.29 -0.69
CA PRO A 253 -17.20 -24.13 -1.21
C PRO A 253 -15.71 -24.47 -1.38
N ARG A 254 -15.40 -24.97 -2.57
CA ARG A 254 -14.05 -25.30 -3.01
C ARG A 254 -13.74 -24.57 -4.31
N MET A 255 -12.51 -24.08 -4.38
CA MET A 255 -11.92 -23.51 -5.58
C MET A 255 -10.65 -24.28 -5.91
N VAL A 256 -10.37 -24.51 -7.18
CA VAL A 256 -9.11 -25.11 -7.64
C VAL A 256 -8.51 -24.22 -8.71
N ALA A 257 -7.25 -23.87 -8.54
CA ALA A 257 -6.47 -23.15 -9.55
C ALA A 257 -5.47 -24.09 -10.24
N TYR A 258 -5.34 -23.98 -11.56
CA TYR A 258 -4.46 -24.81 -12.39
C TYR A 258 -3.48 -23.92 -13.16
N ALA A 259 -2.17 -24.13 -13.01
CA ALA A 259 -1.13 -23.32 -13.66
C ALA A 259 -0.90 -23.63 -15.16
N ASN A 260 -1.49 -24.71 -15.67
CA ASN A 260 -1.33 -25.18 -17.03
C ASN A 260 -2.63 -25.87 -17.50
N GLN A 261 -2.88 -25.87 -18.80
CA GLN A 261 -4.04 -26.55 -19.40
C GLN A 261 -4.07 -28.06 -19.15
N ASP A 262 -2.89 -28.68 -18.95
CA ASP A 262 -2.75 -30.10 -18.64
C ASP A 262 -3.02 -30.45 -17.16
N LYS A 263 -3.31 -29.44 -16.32
CA LYS A 263 -3.58 -29.58 -14.88
C LYS A 263 -2.44 -30.21 -14.07
N SER A 264 -1.21 -30.21 -14.61
CA SER A 264 -0.02 -30.81 -13.97
C SER A 264 0.39 -30.13 -12.66
N GLY A 265 0.10 -28.83 -12.51
CA GLY A 265 0.25 -28.08 -11.28
C GLY A 265 -1.09 -27.48 -10.84
N SER A 266 -1.57 -27.88 -9.66
CA SER A 266 -2.82 -27.36 -9.09
C SER A 266 -2.75 -27.08 -7.59
N CYS A 267 -3.61 -26.17 -7.16
CA CYS A 267 -3.84 -25.83 -5.76
C CYS A 267 -5.34 -25.75 -5.48
N ALA A 268 -5.82 -26.52 -4.51
CA ALA A 268 -7.20 -26.53 -4.06
C ALA A 268 -7.36 -25.79 -2.73
N TYR A 269 -8.37 -24.92 -2.67
CA TYR A 269 -8.76 -24.08 -1.55
C TYR A 269 -10.12 -24.52 -1.04
N LEU A 270 -10.19 -24.92 0.23
CA LEU A 270 -11.41 -25.38 0.87
C LEU A 270 -11.87 -24.38 1.92
N PHE A 271 -13.07 -23.83 1.75
CA PHE A 271 -13.63 -22.80 2.60
C PHE A 271 -14.73 -23.35 3.53
N SER A 272 -15.14 -22.55 4.52
CA SER A 272 -16.37 -22.78 5.27
C SER A 272 -17.61 -22.37 4.47
N ASN A 273 -18.74 -23.04 4.74
CA ASN A 273 -20.04 -22.75 4.13
C ASN A 273 -20.82 -21.68 4.94
N TYR A 274 -20.15 -20.61 5.35
CA TYR A 274 -20.80 -19.53 6.10
C TYR A 274 -21.25 -18.40 5.15
N PRO A 275 -22.51 -17.91 5.23
CA PRO A 275 -23.06 -16.95 4.28
C PRO A 275 -22.46 -15.54 4.37
N ALA A 276 -21.72 -15.20 5.44
CA ALA A 276 -21.20 -13.85 5.67
C ALA A 276 -19.68 -13.70 5.42
N ARG A 277 -18.90 -14.79 5.45
CA ARG A 277 -17.45 -14.82 5.18
C ARG A 277 -17.02 -16.23 4.77
N HIS A 278 -16.14 -16.33 3.78
CA HIS A 278 -15.54 -17.58 3.33
C HIS A 278 -14.20 -17.79 4.04
N ASP A 279 -14.22 -18.42 5.22
CA ASP A 279 -12.99 -18.73 5.96
C ASP A 279 -12.26 -19.90 5.27
N LEU A 280 -11.02 -19.69 4.82
CA LEU A 280 -10.22 -20.73 4.17
C LEU A 280 -9.69 -21.69 5.24
N HIS A 281 -10.11 -22.95 5.24
CA HIS A 281 -9.65 -23.92 6.23
C HIS A 281 -8.48 -24.76 5.76
N GLN A 282 -8.39 -25.05 4.46
CA GLN A 282 -7.35 -25.92 3.94
C GLN A 282 -6.86 -25.47 2.57
N VAL A 283 -5.56 -25.62 2.37
CA VAL A 283 -4.90 -25.50 1.07
C VAL A 283 -4.15 -26.78 0.78
N ILE A 284 -4.44 -27.36 -0.38
CA ILE A 284 -3.89 -28.63 -0.85
C ILE A 284 -3.25 -28.36 -2.20
N SER A 285 -1.93 -28.34 -2.23
CA SER A 285 -1.15 -28.18 -3.46
C SER A 285 -0.61 -29.54 -3.91
N THR A 286 -0.47 -29.69 -5.21
CA THR A 286 0.24 -30.82 -5.83
C THR A 286 1.73 -30.82 -5.53
N ASN A 287 2.32 -29.65 -5.26
CA ASN A 287 3.76 -29.45 -5.11
C ASN A 287 4.19 -28.91 -3.74
N ALA A 288 3.23 -28.64 -2.85
CA ALA A 288 3.52 -28.13 -1.51
C ALA A 288 2.72 -28.88 -0.44
N PRO A 289 3.25 -28.99 0.79
CA PRO A 289 2.54 -29.69 1.84
C PRO A 289 1.24 -29.01 2.21
N LYS A 290 0.27 -29.81 2.69
CA LYS A 290 -1.03 -29.32 3.15
C LYS A 290 -0.88 -28.26 4.24
N ILE A 291 -1.69 -27.20 4.12
CA ILE A 291 -1.78 -26.11 5.11
C ILE A 291 -3.20 -26.07 5.64
N CYS A 292 -3.35 -25.94 6.96
CA CYS A 292 -4.64 -25.83 7.62
C CYS A 292 -4.76 -24.53 8.41
N TYR A 293 -5.96 -23.97 8.49
CA TYR A 293 -6.26 -22.75 9.23
C TYR A 293 -7.46 -22.94 10.15
N SER A 294 -7.42 -22.29 11.31
CA SER A 294 -8.54 -22.19 12.24
C SER A 294 -8.81 -20.74 12.62
N TYR A 295 -10.05 -20.46 13.00
CA TYR A 295 -10.57 -19.11 13.23
C TYR A 295 -11.27 -19.03 14.59
N ASP A 296 -11.44 -17.82 15.08
CA ASP A 296 -12.31 -17.52 16.21
C ASP A 296 -13.78 -17.64 15.81
N ASP A 297 -14.60 -18.35 16.58
CA ASP A 297 -16.00 -18.60 16.24
C ASP A 297 -16.88 -17.33 16.27
N THR A 298 -16.47 -16.28 16.98
CA THR A 298 -17.25 -15.04 17.13
C THR A 298 -16.79 -13.97 16.14
N THR A 299 -15.47 -13.77 16.05
CA THR A 299 -14.85 -12.69 15.27
C THR A 299 -14.37 -13.15 13.90
N HIS A 300 -14.33 -14.46 13.63
CA HIS A 300 -13.82 -15.07 12.39
C HIS A 300 -12.39 -14.62 12.04
N ARG A 301 -11.60 -14.25 13.05
CA ARG A 301 -10.17 -13.93 12.89
C ARG A 301 -9.33 -15.20 12.95
N MET A 302 -8.31 -15.28 12.11
CA MET A 302 -7.41 -16.45 12.07
C MET A 302 -6.72 -16.62 13.43
N LYS A 303 -6.96 -17.75 14.09
CA LYS A 303 -6.31 -18.12 15.35
C LYS A 303 -5.06 -18.94 15.13
N GLN A 304 -5.01 -19.72 14.05
CA GLN A 304 -3.89 -20.63 13.82
C GLN A 304 -3.66 -20.92 12.34
N LYS A 305 -2.39 -21.03 11.98
CA LYS A 305 -1.90 -21.63 10.73
C LYS A 305 -1.09 -22.87 11.10
N ALA A 306 -1.51 -24.05 10.64
CA ALA A 306 -0.85 -25.32 10.86
C ALA A 306 -0.19 -25.83 9.58
N LEU A 307 1.05 -26.31 9.74
CA LEU A 307 1.92 -26.91 8.74
C LEU A 307 2.21 -28.37 9.16
N PRO A 308 2.77 -29.20 8.27
CA PRO A 308 3.12 -30.58 8.62
C PRO A 308 4.13 -30.68 9.77
N ASN A 309 4.18 -31.88 10.36
CA ASN A 309 5.08 -32.25 11.45
C ASN A 309 4.87 -31.44 12.74
N GLY A 310 3.62 -31.04 13.02
CA GLY A 310 3.26 -30.32 14.24
C GLY A 310 3.71 -28.85 14.27
N ARG A 311 4.27 -28.32 13.17
CA ARG A 311 4.62 -26.91 13.07
C ARG A 311 3.34 -26.08 12.99
N CYS A 312 3.19 -25.09 13.85
CA CYS A 312 2.09 -24.14 13.73
C CYS A 312 2.49 -22.75 14.22
N LYS A 313 1.73 -21.77 13.76
CA LYS A 313 1.74 -20.39 14.26
C LYS A 313 0.35 -20.11 14.83
N GLN A 314 0.29 -19.77 16.10
CA GLN A 314 -0.93 -19.32 16.77
C GLN A 314 -0.87 -17.80 16.94
N ILE A 315 -2.02 -17.16 16.72
CA ILE A 315 -2.19 -15.72 16.77
C ILE A 315 -3.18 -15.42 17.89
N GLU A 316 -2.77 -14.55 18.81
CA GLU A 316 -3.64 -13.99 19.85
C GLU A 316 -3.85 -12.51 19.55
N TYR A 317 -5.07 -12.03 19.80
CA TYR A 317 -5.45 -10.64 19.62
C TYR A 317 -5.74 -10.00 20.97
N TYR A 318 -5.72 -8.67 21.03
CA TYR A 318 -6.46 -7.96 22.07
C TYR A 318 -7.96 -8.19 21.83
N ASP A 319 -8.77 -8.32 22.87
CA ASP A 319 -10.22 -8.43 22.75
C ASP A 319 -10.91 -7.91 24.04
N GLU A 320 -12.25 -7.88 24.05
CA GLU A 320 -13.02 -7.39 25.21
C GLU A 320 -12.85 -8.27 26.46
N THR A 321 -12.52 -9.55 26.28
CA THR A 321 -12.28 -10.51 27.36
C THR A 321 -10.83 -10.46 27.87
N ASN A 322 -9.93 -9.89 27.08
CA ASN A 322 -8.52 -9.70 27.38
C ASN A 322 -8.03 -8.29 26.97
N PRO A 323 -8.62 -7.22 27.53
CA PRO A 323 -8.30 -5.85 27.11
C PRO A 323 -6.92 -5.40 27.62
N TYR A 324 -6.33 -6.16 28.54
CA TYR A 324 -5.04 -5.92 29.20
C TYR A 324 -3.94 -6.87 28.71
N ALA A 325 -4.09 -7.54 27.55
CA ALA A 325 -3.14 -8.55 27.10
C ALA A 325 -1.69 -8.01 27.18
N TYR A 326 -0.96 -8.43 28.22
CA TYR A 326 0.37 -7.97 28.58
C TYR A 326 0.52 -6.47 28.98
N THR A 327 -0.51 -5.61 28.90
CA THR A 327 -0.44 -4.19 29.29
C THR A 327 -1.03 -3.93 30.68
N LYS A 328 -0.53 -2.89 31.40
CA LYS A 328 -1.13 -2.44 32.69
C LYS A 328 -2.41 -1.60 32.51
N LYS A 329 -2.72 -1.17 31.29
CA LYS A 329 -3.85 -0.32 30.94
C LYS A 329 -4.53 -0.87 29.69
N PRO A 330 -5.88 -0.80 29.59
CA PRO A 330 -6.56 -1.31 28.43
C PRO A 330 -6.24 -0.45 27.20
N LEU A 331 -6.22 -1.08 26.03
CA LEU A 331 -6.15 -0.37 24.76
C LEU A 331 -7.49 0.31 24.49
N THR A 332 -7.56 1.63 24.63
CA THR A 332 -8.82 2.39 24.50
C THR A 332 -8.85 3.32 23.29
N PHE A 333 -7.91 3.22 22.35
CA PHE A 333 -7.87 4.13 21.20
C PHE A 333 -8.27 3.42 19.91
N TYR A 334 -9.20 4.03 19.18
CA TYR A 334 -9.49 3.71 17.79
C TYR A 334 -8.66 4.64 16.93
N ASP A 335 -7.84 4.09 16.03
CA ASP A 335 -7.00 4.91 15.15
C ASP A 335 -7.66 5.20 13.80
N GLY A 336 -8.89 4.74 13.56
CA GLY A 336 -9.52 4.81 12.24
C GLY A 336 -9.41 3.50 11.48
N CYS A 337 -8.25 2.84 11.48
CA CYS A 337 -7.95 1.68 10.64
C CYS A 337 -8.15 0.34 11.33
N THR A 338 -7.91 0.25 12.64
CA THR A 338 -8.02 -1.01 13.38
C THR A 338 -8.53 -0.73 14.79
N SER A 339 -9.57 -1.47 15.18
CA SER A 339 -10.07 -1.42 16.55
C SER A 339 -8.95 -1.78 17.53
N PRO A 340 -8.88 -1.15 18.73
CA PRO A 340 -7.92 -1.57 19.75
C PRO A 340 -8.06 -3.06 20.10
N TYR A 341 -9.26 -3.62 19.96
CA TYR A 341 -9.60 -5.04 20.16
C TYR A 341 -9.40 -5.92 18.91
N GLU A 342 -8.73 -5.41 17.87
CA GLU A 342 -8.43 -6.16 16.64
C GLU A 342 -6.93 -6.35 16.41
N ARG A 343 -6.10 -5.72 17.24
CA ARG A 343 -4.63 -5.78 17.11
C ARG A 343 -4.08 -7.10 17.63
N VAL A 344 -3.05 -7.62 16.98
CA VAL A 344 -2.31 -8.81 17.44
C VAL A 344 -1.63 -8.50 18.77
N SER A 345 -1.88 -9.32 19.80
CA SER A 345 -1.22 -9.20 21.11
C SER A 345 -0.02 -10.13 21.25
N CYS A 346 -0.07 -11.31 20.62
CA CYS A 346 0.98 -12.32 20.75
C CYS A 346 1.02 -13.26 19.52
N LEU A 347 2.23 -13.68 19.15
CA LEU A 347 2.47 -14.79 18.23
C LEU A 347 3.12 -15.94 18.99
N LYS A 348 2.57 -17.15 18.84
CA LYS A 348 3.14 -18.37 19.45
C LYS A 348 3.51 -19.38 18.37
N ALA A 349 4.59 -20.13 18.61
CA ALA A 349 5.01 -21.22 17.75
C ALA A 349 5.75 -22.31 18.55
N ALA A 350 5.82 -23.52 17.99
CA ALA A 350 6.60 -24.62 18.54
C ALA A 350 8.09 -24.43 18.18
N VAL A 351 8.80 -23.68 19.01
CA VAL A 351 10.25 -23.37 18.86
C VAL A 351 11.14 -24.17 19.82
N GLY A 352 10.55 -25.01 20.66
CA GLY A 352 11.25 -25.89 21.59
C GLY A 352 11.59 -27.27 21.01
N THR A 353 11.93 -28.22 21.89
CA THR A 353 12.20 -29.62 21.52
C THR A 353 10.93 -30.45 21.33
N ASP A 354 9.77 -29.90 21.65
CA ASP A 354 8.46 -30.54 21.53
C ASP A 354 7.46 -29.64 20.77
N GLN A 355 6.18 -30.03 20.74
CA GLN A 355 5.12 -29.27 20.08
C GLN A 355 4.50 -28.18 20.98
N THR A 356 5.11 -27.88 22.14
CA THR A 356 4.62 -26.85 23.05
C THR A 356 4.78 -25.49 22.41
N LEU A 357 3.70 -24.69 22.44
CA LEU A 357 3.70 -23.36 21.85
C LEU A 357 4.23 -22.32 22.84
N HIS A 358 5.32 -21.66 22.45
CA HIS A 358 5.92 -20.59 23.23
C HIS A 358 5.62 -19.23 22.59
N PRO A 359 5.37 -18.17 23.38
CA PRO A 359 5.33 -16.80 22.87
C PRO A 359 6.65 -16.45 22.18
N THR A 360 6.59 -16.25 20.87
CA THR A 360 7.73 -15.81 20.07
C THR A 360 7.81 -14.29 19.99
N HIS A 361 6.65 -13.62 20.02
CA HIS A 361 6.53 -12.18 19.97
C HIS A 361 5.34 -11.72 20.83
N ARG A 362 5.52 -10.66 21.61
CA ARG A 362 4.44 -9.95 22.33
C ARG A 362 4.44 -8.48 21.95
N PHE A 363 3.28 -7.93 21.65
CA PHE A 363 3.10 -6.59 21.09
C PHE A 363 2.41 -5.67 22.09
N TYR A 364 2.97 -4.48 22.29
CA TYR A 364 2.47 -3.48 23.22
C TYR A 364 2.33 -2.15 22.46
N TYR A 365 1.10 -1.73 22.20
CA TYR A 365 0.80 -0.53 21.42
C TYR A 365 0.60 0.67 22.34
N GLU A 366 1.42 1.72 22.16
CA GLU A 366 1.41 2.95 22.93
C GLU A 366 1.17 4.13 21.98
N VAL A 367 -0.06 4.65 21.93
CA VAL A 367 -0.39 5.81 21.08
C VAL A 367 -0.38 7.08 21.92
N ASN A 368 0.24 8.13 21.39
CA ASN A 368 0.25 9.44 22.03
C ASN A 368 -1.21 9.96 22.06
N PHE A 369 -1.65 10.68 23.09
CA PHE A 369 -3.00 11.27 23.08
C PHE A 369 -2.89 12.79 23.04
N ILE A 370 -3.60 13.42 22.10
CA ILE A 370 -3.92 14.84 22.19
C ILE A 370 -5.33 14.94 22.78
N ASN A 371 -5.39 15.15 24.10
CA ASN A 371 -6.52 15.66 24.89
C ASN A 371 -7.94 15.09 24.59
N ARG A 372 -8.44 14.22 25.47
CA ARG A 372 -9.82 13.65 25.45
C ARG A 372 -10.97 14.69 25.37
N LYS A 373 -10.71 15.97 25.65
CA LYS A 373 -11.72 17.03 25.58
C LYS A 373 -11.94 17.58 24.16
N SER A 374 -11.01 17.34 23.26
CA SER A 374 -11.11 17.74 21.85
C SER A 374 -11.87 16.66 21.07
N ARG A 375 -13.00 17.01 20.45
CA ARG A 375 -13.69 16.14 19.45
C ARG A 375 -12.89 16.00 18.14
N ILE A 376 -11.69 16.56 18.05
CA ILE A 376 -10.80 16.43 16.90
C ILE A 376 -9.89 15.22 17.16
N TYR A 377 -10.24 14.09 16.56
CA TYR A 377 -9.42 12.87 16.52
C TYR A 377 -8.33 13.02 15.46
N SER A 378 -7.22 13.68 15.78
CA SER A 378 -6.00 13.54 14.98
C SER A 378 -5.15 12.41 15.55
N TYR A 379 -4.76 11.46 14.69
CA TYR A 379 -3.82 10.40 15.07
C TYR A 379 -2.44 11.05 15.29
N PRO A 380 -1.87 11.04 16.50
CA PRO A 380 -0.65 11.81 16.79
C PRO A 380 0.63 10.97 16.64
N GLY A 381 0.52 9.76 16.09
CA GLY A 381 1.60 8.79 16.09
C GLY A 381 1.72 8.04 17.42
N GLY A 382 2.79 7.27 17.57
CA GLY A 382 2.95 6.40 18.72
C GLY A 382 4.20 5.54 18.66
N THR A 383 4.24 4.59 19.58
CA THR A 383 5.30 3.61 19.72
C THR A 383 4.67 2.22 19.87
N THR A 384 5.24 1.22 19.22
CA THR A 384 4.92 -0.18 19.50
C THR A 384 6.15 -0.89 19.99
N ARG A 385 6.05 -1.50 21.18
CA ARG A 385 7.11 -2.31 21.77
C ARG A 385 6.84 -3.76 21.43
N VAL A 386 7.88 -4.46 21.03
CA VAL A 386 7.83 -5.87 20.64
C VAL A 386 8.89 -6.61 21.43
N LEU A 387 8.45 -7.56 22.25
CA LEU A 387 9.35 -8.45 22.98
C LEU A 387 9.44 -9.76 22.24
N ASP A 388 10.65 -10.20 21.93
CA ASP A 388 10.90 -11.51 21.33
C ASP A 388 10.82 -12.65 22.37
N LEU A 389 11.15 -13.87 21.92
CA LEU A 389 11.18 -15.09 22.75
C LEU A 389 12.14 -14.96 23.95
N HIS A 390 13.20 -14.18 23.82
CA HIS A 390 14.22 -13.96 24.86
C HIS A 390 13.90 -12.75 25.74
N ASN A 391 12.73 -12.13 25.57
CA ASN A 391 12.34 -10.85 26.19
C ASN A 391 13.22 -9.66 25.76
N GLN A 392 13.94 -9.75 24.64
CA GLN A 392 14.65 -8.60 24.10
C GLN A 392 13.64 -7.69 23.39
N GLU A 393 13.74 -6.39 23.68
CA GLU A 393 12.73 -5.41 23.27
C GLU A 393 13.18 -4.65 22.02
N THR A 394 12.29 -4.55 21.03
CA THR A 394 12.40 -3.60 19.91
C THR A 394 11.26 -2.60 19.99
N ARG A 395 11.56 -1.30 19.88
CA ARG A 395 10.55 -0.23 19.86
C ARG A 395 10.47 0.34 18.46
N TYR A 396 9.24 0.47 17.95
CA TYR A 396 8.95 1.06 16.66
C TYR A 396 8.22 2.38 16.87
N HIS A 397 8.83 3.49 16.46
CA HIS A 397 8.27 4.83 16.57
C HIS A 397 7.68 5.26 15.23
N TYR A 398 6.52 5.89 15.26
CA TYR A 398 5.84 6.36 14.05
C TYR A 398 5.12 7.71 14.27
N ASP A 399 5.04 8.50 13.21
CA ASP A 399 4.45 9.85 13.21
C ASP A 399 2.92 9.84 13.04
N SER A 400 2.34 11.04 13.08
CA SER A 400 0.91 11.28 12.85
C SER A 400 0.44 10.93 11.43
N LYS A 401 1.38 10.79 10.48
CA LYS A 401 1.10 10.32 9.12
C LYS A 401 1.28 8.80 8.99
N ARG A 402 1.43 8.06 10.10
CA ARG A 402 1.61 6.60 10.15
C ARG A 402 2.87 6.13 9.41
N ARG A 403 3.96 6.88 9.49
CA ARG A 403 5.26 6.48 8.93
C ARG A 403 6.24 6.18 10.05
N LEU A 404 7.05 5.13 9.89
CA LEU A 404 8.13 4.86 10.83
C LEU A 404 9.09 6.04 10.89
N THR A 405 9.40 6.52 12.08
CA THR A 405 10.39 7.57 12.34
C THR A 405 11.61 7.02 13.05
N GLY A 406 11.50 5.88 13.73
CA GLY A 406 12.64 5.19 14.28
C GLY A 406 12.38 3.77 14.77
N ILE A 407 13.46 3.03 14.95
CA ILE A 407 13.50 1.68 15.52
C ILE A 407 14.62 1.63 16.55
N ASP A 408 14.27 1.40 17.80
CA ASP A 408 15.21 1.17 18.89
C ASP A 408 15.31 -0.33 19.18
N LYS A 409 16.54 -0.83 19.25
CA LYS A 409 16.83 -2.19 19.72
C LYS A 409 17.46 -2.12 21.10
N LEU A 410 16.85 -2.80 22.05
CA LEU A 410 17.35 -2.91 23.41
C LEU A 410 17.99 -4.28 23.62
N LEU A 411 19.11 -4.29 24.33
CA LEU A 411 19.77 -5.48 24.84
C LEU A 411 19.80 -5.40 26.36
N ASP A 412 19.18 -6.36 27.04
CA ASP A 412 19.09 -6.41 28.50
C ASP A 412 18.56 -5.09 29.11
N ALA A 413 17.48 -4.59 28.52
CA ALA A 413 16.83 -3.30 28.84
C ALA A 413 17.67 -2.03 28.57
N ASN A 414 18.88 -2.15 28.04
CA ASN A 414 19.70 -1.02 27.63
C ASN A 414 19.54 -0.74 26.14
N LEU A 415 19.43 0.54 25.77
CA LEU A 415 19.44 0.92 24.36
C LEU A 415 20.79 0.51 23.75
N TYR A 416 20.74 -0.31 22.71
CA TYR A 416 21.94 -0.79 22.02
C TYR A 416 22.11 -0.10 20.66
N ARG A 417 21.00 0.17 19.98
CA ARG A 417 21.02 0.68 18.60
C ARG A 417 19.73 1.41 18.27
N THR A 418 19.85 2.54 17.60
CA THR A 418 18.70 3.27 17.04
C THR A 418 18.87 3.43 15.54
N GLN A 419 17.79 3.22 14.79
CA GLN A 419 17.66 3.65 13.41
C GLN A 419 16.62 4.75 13.35
N SER A 420 16.88 5.84 12.62
CA SER A 420 15.89 6.90 12.40
C SER A 420 15.62 7.07 10.90
N PHE A 421 14.42 7.52 10.58
CA PHE A 421 13.94 7.70 9.21
C PHE A 421 13.34 9.09 9.06
N PHE A 422 13.79 9.80 8.02
CA PHE A 422 13.34 11.14 7.69
C PHE A 422 12.59 11.09 6.37
N TRP A 423 11.44 11.76 6.34
CA TRP A 423 10.54 11.76 5.20
C TRP A 423 10.38 13.19 4.68
N SER A 424 10.42 13.36 3.36
CA SER A 424 10.19 14.65 2.73
C SER A 424 8.76 15.12 2.96
N SER A 425 8.62 16.43 3.20
CA SER A 425 7.37 17.16 3.27
C SER A 425 7.17 18.12 2.09
N LEU A 426 8.05 18.06 1.08
CA LEU A 426 7.90 18.86 -0.14
C LEU A 426 6.71 18.31 -0.94
N PRO A 427 5.81 19.15 -1.50
CA PRO A 427 4.59 18.65 -2.15
C PRO A 427 4.81 17.58 -3.23
N HIS A 428 5.86 17.71 -4.04
CA HIS A 428 6.19 16.77 -5.13
C HIS A 428 7.02 15.55 -4.68
N LEU A 429 7.43 15.50 -3.41
CA LEU A 429 8.20 14.40 -2.81
C LEU A 429 7.58 13.93 -1.48
N GLU A 430 6.36 14.33 -1.15
CA GLU A 430 5.73 13.97 0.13
C GLU A 430 5.72 12.44 0.27
N GLY A 431 6.18 11.95 1.42
CA GLY A 431 6.29 10.51 1.67
C GLY A 431 7.51 9.84 1.02
N CYS A 432 8.44 10.58 0.41
CA CYS A 432 9.73 10.05 -0.02
C CYS A 432 10.73 9.98 1.15
N LEU A 433 11.41 8.84 1.34
CA LEU A 433 12.46 8.67 2.34
C LEU A 433 13.69 9.52 1.97
N THR A 434 14.08 10.49 2.78
CA THR A 434 15.24 11.36 2.51
C THR A 434 16.50 10.86 3.19
N THR A 435 16.37 10.39 4.44
CA THR A 435 17.51 9.97 5.24
C THR A 435 17.18 8.75 6.09
N LYS A 436 18.12 7.81 6.18
CA LYS A 436 18.14 6.70 7.14
C LYS A 436 19.41 6.72 7.96
N THR A 437 19.29 6.63 9.27
CA THR A 437 20.44 6.70 10.18
C THR A 437 20.68 5.39 10.92
N LEU A 438 21.88 5.28 11.47
CA LEU A 438 22.26 4.26 12.43
C LEU A 438 23.06 4.90 13.56
N GLN A 439 22.54 4.80 14.78
CA GLN A 439 23.15 5.28 16.01
C GLN A 439 23.48 4.13 16.95
N ASP A 440 24.51 4.31 17.78
CA ASP A 440 24.81 3.42 18.92
C ASP A 440 23.88 3.70 20.12
N GLY A 441 24.05 2.94 21.20
CA GLY A 441 23.28 3.07 22.43
C GLY A 441 23.49 4.38 23.19
N GLN A 442 24.52 5.15 22.86
CA GLN A 442 24.83 6.45 23.43
C GLN A 442 24.30 7.60 22.55
N GLY A 443 23.68 7.27 21.41
CA GLY A 443 23.15 8.24 20.44
C GLY A 443 24.19 8.78 19.47
N ASN A 444 25.42 8.25 19.44
CA ASN A 444 26.41 8.66 18.46
C ASN A 444 26.00 8.13 17.08
N LEU A 445 26.00 9.01 16.09
CA LEU A 445 25.67 8.62 14.71
C LEU A 445 26.83 7.85 14.10
N LEU A 446 26.64 6.55 13.85
CA LEU A 446 27.64 5.67 13.25
C LEU A 446 27.67 5.80 11.73
N SER A 447 26.49 5.83 11.12
CA SER A 447 26.35 6.01 9.67
C SER A 447 25.02 6.64 9.29
N SER A 448 24.97 7.27 8.12
CA SER A 448 23.75 7.81 7.52
C SER A 448 23.71 7.48 6.03
N ARG A 449 22.51 7.19 5.51
CA ARG A 449 22.25 7.10 4.08
C ARG A 449 21.30 8.22 3.70
N TYR A 450 21.69 9.05 2.73
CA TYR A 450 20.93 10.22 2.28
C TYR A 450 20.60 10.07 0.80
N TYR A 451 19.39 10.48 0.41
CA TYR A 451 18.86 10.36 -0.94
C TYR A 451 18.45 11.72 -1.49
N ASP A 452 18.94 12.03 -2.68
CA ASP A 452 18.48 13.15 -3.50
C ASP A 452 17.74 12.61 -4.72
N TYR A 453 16.70 13.32 -5.14
CA TYR A 453 15.71 12.82 -6.08
C TYR A 453 15.60 13.69 -7.33
N ASP A 454 15.22 13.08 -8.45
CA ASP A 454 14.73 13.83 -9.61
C ASP A 454 13.24 14.19 -9.44
N LYS A 455 12.69 14.91 -10.44
CA LYS A 455 11.29 15.33 -10.46
C LYS A 455 10.28 14.17 -10.47
N ASN A 456 10.72 12.97 -10.86
CA ASN A 456 9.89 11.76 -10.91
C ASN A 456 10.10 10.90 -9.64
N GLY A 457 10.95 11.33 -8.71
CA GLY A 457 11.26 10.58 -7.51
C GLY A 457 12.16 9.36 -7.74
N ASN A 458 12.97 9.34 -8.80
CA ASN A 458 14.14 8.46 -8.87
C ASN A 458 15.29 9.03 -8.04
N ILE A 459 16.12 8.17 -7.46
CA ILE A 459 17.31 8.58 -6.71
C ILE A 459 18.36 9.09 -7.69
N LYS A 460 18.69 10.38 -7.71
CA LYS A 460 19.83 10.91 -8.50
C LYS A 460 21.15 10.63 -7.83
N HIS A 461 21.16 10.75 -6.51
CA HIS A 461 22.34 10.57 -5.70
C HIS A 461 22.00 9.83 -4.42
N GLU A 462 22.83 8.85 -4.09
CA GLU A 462 22.80 8.15 -2.83
C GLU A 462 24.14 8.35 -2.13
N TRP A 463 24.12 8.97 -0.95
CA TRP A 463 25.30 9.11 -0.11
C TRP A 463 25.25 8.10 1.01
N LEU A 464 26.33 7.34 1.19
CA LEU A 464 26.64 6.63 2.42
C LEU A 464 27.68 7.45 3.19
N LEU A 465 27.34 7.86 4.41
CA LEU A 465 28.16 8.73 5.27
C LEU A 465 28.53 7.99 6.56
N GLY A 466 29.74 8.20 7.06
CA GLY A 466 30.16 7.69 8.37
C GLY A 466 31.68 7.53 8.48
N ASN A 467 32.11 6.66 9.40
CA ASN A 467 33.51 6.27 9.51
C ASN A 467 33.82 5.10 8.56
N LEU A 468 33.86 5.36 7.25
CA LEU A 468 33.98 4.31 6.23
C LEU A 468 35.42 3.80 6.07
N THR A 469 36.41 4.66 6.31
CA THR A 469 37.84 4.34 6.22
C THR A 469 38.46 3.91 7.55
N GLY A 470 37.73 4.07 8.66
CA GLY A 470 38.22 3.83 10.02
C GLY A 470 38.81 5.07 10.70
N ASN A 471 39.07 6.15 9.96
CA ASN A 471 39.76 7.35 10.47
C ASN A 471 38.87 8.61 10.62
N ALA A 472 37.58 8.53 10.27
CA ALA A 472 36.68 9.67 10.28
C ALA A 472 35.72 9.67 11.48
N LYS A 473 35.07 10.80 11.75
CA LYS A 473 34.04 10.90 12.78
C LYS A 473 32.67 10.47 12.22
N GLY A 474 31.72 10.28 13.13
CA GLY A 474 30.31 10.10 12.77
C GLY A 474 29.75 11.30 11.99
N PRO A 475 28.74 11.10 11.13
CA PRO A 475 28.10 12.20 10.43
C PRO A 475 27.40 13.15 11.41
N VAL A 476 27.17 14.38 10.99
CA VAL A 476 26.32 15.34 11.71
C VAL A 476 25.15 15.71 10.80
N LEU A 477 23.93 15.64 11.34
CA LEU A 477 22.71 15.96 10.62
C LEU A 477 22.03 17.18 11.27
N ASN A 478 21.32 17.97 10.47
CA ASN A 478 20.40 18.98 11.00
C ASN A 478 19.08 18.33 11.50
N LYS A 479 18.14 19.16 11.97
CA LYS A 479 16.86 18.68 12.50
C LYS A 479 15.96 18.02 11.45
N GLU A 480 16.16 18.32 10.17
CA GLU A 480 15.49 17.69 9.03
C GLU A 480 16.18 16.38 8.57
N GLY A 481 17.27 15.97 9.22
CA GLY A 481 18.03 14.77 8.86
C GLY A 481 18.95 14.98 7.65
N ILE A 482 19.19 16.23 7.24
CA ILE A 482 20.09 16.57 6.13
C ILE A 482 21.53 16.62 6.66
N PRO A 483 22.50 15.97 5.97
CA PRO A 483 23.90 16.06 6.33
C PRO A 483 24.45 17.48 6.33
N VAL A 484 25.11 17.87 7.42
CA VAL A 484 25.87 19.13 7.54
C VAL A 484 27.31 18.84 7.14
N ALA A 485 27.98 19.75 6.42
CA ALA A 485 29.39 19.57 6.07
C ALA A 485 30.26 19.32 7.32
N GLY A 486 31.14 18.33 7.27
CA GLY A 486 31.92 17.91 8.43
C GLY A 486 33.04 16.92 8.11
N GLN A 487 33.70 16.43 9.16
CA GLN A 487 34.80 15.46 9.08
C GLN A 487 34.29 14.02 9.18
N TYR A 488 33.53 13.58 8.17
CA TYR A 488 33.11 12.19 7.99
C TYR A 488 33.49 11.73 6.59
N ASP A 489 33.63 10.42 6.40
CA ASP A 489 33.79 9.85 5.07
C ASP A 489 32.45 9.83 4.34
N SER A 490 32.51 9.94 3.01
CA SER A 490 31.35 9.82 2.14
C SER A 490 31.66 8.92 0.95
N TYR A 491 30.73 8.06 0.60
CA TYR A 491 30.71 7.29 -0.64
C TYR A 491 29.42 7.63 -1.38
N ILE A 492 29.53 7.98 -2.66
CA ILE A 492 28.43 8.52 -3.44
C ILE A 492 28.17 7.62 -4.62
N ARG A 493 26.90 7.25 -4.83
CA ARG A 493 26.42 6.68 -6.09
C ARG A 493 25.58 7.71 -6.82
N THR A 494 25.85 7.87 -8.11
CA THR A 494 25.08 8.74 -9.00
C THR A 494 24.33 7.88 -10.01
N TYR A 495 23.08 8.25 -10.26
CA TYR A 495 22.21 7.56 -11.19
C TYR A 495 21.61 8.54 -12.19
N GLU A 496 21.48 8.10 -13.44
CA GLU A 496 20.83 8.84 -14.51
C GLU A 496 19.67 8.03 -15.06
N TYR A 497 18.54 8.69 -15.31
CA TYR A 497 17.31 8.04 -15.78
C TYR A 497 16.80 8.64 -17.08
N SER A 498 16.00 7.86 -17.81
CA SER A 498 15.33 8.33 -19.02
C SER A 498 14.24 9.36 -18.71
N ASP A 499 14.16 10.42 -19.52
CA ASP A 499 13.08 11.43 -19.46
C ASP A 499 11.95 11.14 -20.47
N ASP A 500 11.92 9.92 -21.01
CA ASP A 500 10.88 9.45 -21.94
C ASP A 500 9.61 8.96 -21.21
N GLY A 501 9.57 9.08 -19.89
CA GLY A 501 8.45 8.71 -19.02
C GLY A 501 8.40 7.23 -18.63
N TYR A 502 9.40 6.42 -18.97
CA TYR A 502 9.51 5.05 -18.48
C TYR A 502 10.41 4.91 -17.23
N ASN A 503 11.14 5.98 -16.87
CA ASN A 503 12.07 6.01 -15.74
C ASN A 503 13.12 4.87 -15.80
N HIS A 504 13.69 4.62 -16.98
CA HIS A 504 14.76 3.65 -17.17
C HIS A 504 16.04 4.12 -16.50
N LEU A 505 16.72 3.24 -15.76
CA LEU A 505 18.06 3.53 -15.28
C LEU A 505 19.01 3.46 -16.49
N LEU A 506 19.58 4.58 -16.91
CA LEU A 506 20.48 4.66 -18.06
C LEU A 506 21.94 4.48 -17.64
N ARG A 507 22.30 4.94 -16.45
CA ARG A 507 23.67 4.91 -15.95
C ARG A 507 23.70 4.84 -14.43
N GLU A 508 24.58 4.03 -13.86
CA GLU A 508 24.98 4.11 -12.46
C GLU A 508 26.49 4.17 -12.33
N GLN A 509 26.99 5.01 -11.43
CA GLN A 509 28.42 5.14 -11.16
C GLN A 509 28.71 5.43 -9.69
N ASP A 510 29.89 5.04 -9.22
CA ASP A 510 30.34 5.27 -7.84
C ASP A 510 31.76 5.89 -7.74
N GLY A 511 32.23 6.45 -8.86
CA GLY A 511 33.58 7.00 -9.01
C GLY A 511 34.66 5.95 -9.34
N CYS A 512 34.40 4.67 -9.08
CA CYS A 512 35.32 3.57 -9.41
C CYS A 512 34.79 2.67 -10.53
N LYS A 513 33.48 2.46 -10.56
CA LYS A 513 32.76 1.63 -11.52
C LYS A 513 31.67 2.47 -12.18
N GLU A 514 31.47 2.20 -13.46
CA GLU A 514 30.34 2.72 -14.23
C GLU A 514 29.63 1.54 -14.92
N ILE A 515 28.30 1.57 -14.92
CA ILE A 515 27.46 0.68 -15.70
C ILE A 515 26.53 1.53 -16.54
N VAL A 516 26.48 1.24 -17.84
CA VAL A 516 25.57 1.87 -18.80
C VAL A 516 24.57 0.83 -19.28
N TYR A 517 23.29 1.22 -19.28
CA TYR A 517 22.17 0.39 -19.68
C TYR A 517 21.58 0.91 -21.00
N VAL A 518 21.30 0.00 -21.92
CA VAL A 518 20.73 0.34 -23.23
C VAL A 518 19.46 -0.46 -23.41
N TYR A 519 18.33 0.23 -23.60
CA TYR A 519 17.02 -0.42 -23.76
C TYR A 519 16.58 -0.44 -25.21
N TYR A 520 15.77 -1.44 -25.57
CA TYR A 520 15.12 -1.45 -26.88
C TYR A 520 14.16 -0.26 -27.01
N PRO A 521 14.11 0.42 -28.19
CA PRO A 521 13.32 1.64 -28.36
C PRO A 521 11.86 1.48 -27.93
N LYS A 522 11.38 2.44 -27.11
CA LYS A 522 9.98 2.50 -26.62
C LYS A 522 9.53 1.25 -25.86
N SER A 523 10.45 0.56 -25.20
CA SER A 523 10.15 -0.62 -24.41
C SER A 523 10.92 -0.62 -23.10
N ALA A 524 10.49 -1.48 -22.17
CA ALA A 524 11.25 -1.71 -20.94
C ALA A 524 12.22 -2.90 -20.99
N LEU A 525 12.49 -3.43 -22.18
CA LEU A 525 13.40 -4.54 -22.37
C LEU A 525 14.84 -4.00 -22.38
N LEU A 526 15.64 -4.43 -21.39
CA LEU A 526 17.06 -4.12 -21.26
C LEU A 526 17.90 -4.94 -22.23
#